data_AF-A0A1F7UIE2-F1
#
_entry.id   AF-A0A1F7UIE2-F1
#
_cell.length_a   1.000
_cell.length_b   1.000
_cell.length_c   1.000
_cell.angle_alpha   90.00
_cell.angle_beta   90.00
_cell.angle_gamma   90.00
#
_symmetry.space_group_name_H-M   'P 1'
#
loop_
_entity.id
_entity.type
_entity.pdbx_description
1 polymer ?
#
loop_
_entity_poly.entity_id
_entity_poly.type
_entity_poly.pdbx_seq_one_letter_code
_entity_poly.pdbx_strand_id
1 'polypeptide(L)'
;MFCFLLFVVWIPIFMGMTVRGVAHAQTTTSETSTSTGAINRAPTDDTGVLPFAPAKLFSQTFELNPDQLALGAKITTTATTSVEIPPVTSTALMIEIKELPPEELPDIAWASTTMSTVWHIDVKNPDGAIWLPKPFITVTFPAEGPFYYKKIVYFWDGNKEDWRPLPSETDFKNKTVSARYPLPYGRFIVRDRASVFEGIASWYRWENGNFAAFRHLSKKSKLKVTNISGSARDGKTVTVTVNDYGPEEWTGRLIDLDYYAYRQIGLPRGGVMPVRVEVIK
;
A
#
# COMPACT_ATOMS: atom_id res chain seq x y z
N MET A 1 -21.72 73.94 6.07
CA MET A 1 -21.07 73.84 4.74
C MET A 1 -20.19 72.59 4.77
N PHE A 2 -20.24 71.74 3.72
CA PHE A 2 -19.85 70.31 3.64
C PHE A 2 -20.83 69.35 4.36
N CYS A 3 -21.67 68.51 3.72
CA CYS A 3 -21.62 67.63 2.54
C CYS A 3 -21.00 66.26 2.83
N PHE A 4 -21.82 65.21 3.02
CA PHE A 4 -21.53 63.79 2.80
C PHE A 4 -22.88 63.05 2.63
N LEU A 5 -23.35 62.83 1.40
CA LEU A 5 -23.22 61.61 0.58
C LEU A 5 -23.94 60.37 1.17
N LEU A 6 -25.22 60.25 0.78
CA LEU A 6 -26.01 59.02 0.77
C LEU A 6 -25.48 58.09 -0.33
N PHE A 7 -25.01 56.90 0.04
CA PHE A 7 -24.84 55.79 -0.90
C PHE A 7 -25.99 54.80 -0.73
N VAL A 8 -26.81 54.74 -1.78
CA VAL A 8 -27.87 53.75 -2.01
C VAL A 8 -27.20 52.40 -2.30
N VAL A 9 -27.48 51.40 -1.47
CA VAL A 9 -27.05 50.01 -1.73
C VAL A 9 -28.05 49.37 -2.68
N TRP A 10 -27.56 48.99 -3.85
CA TRP A 10 -28.29 48.31 -4.91
C TRP A 10 -28.37 46.81 -4.59
N ILE A 11 -29.58 46.24 -4.56
CA ILE A 11 -29.84 44.82 -4.41
C ILE A 11 -30.04 44.23 -5.81
N PRO A 12 -29.15 43.36 -6.32
CA PRO A 12 -29.46 42.53 -7.46
C PRO A 12 -30.12 41.22 -6.99
N ILE A 13 -31.39 41.07 -7.36
CA ILE A 13 -32.10 39.80 -7.38
C ILE A 13 -31.42 38.92 -8.44
N PHE A 14 -30.74 37.85 -8.02
CA PHE A 14 -30.30 36.80 -8.94
C PHE A 14 -31.18 35.56 -8.84
N MET A 15 -31.64 35.22 -10.03
CA MET A 15 -32.57 34.18 -10.43
C MET A 15 -31.91 32.80 -10.33
N GLY A 16 -32.74 31.76 -10.22
CA GLY A 16 -32.35 30.42 -9.76
C GLY A 16 -31.20 29.76 -10.54
N MET A 17 -30.33 29.08 -9.79
CA MET A 17 -29.47 28.03 -10.31
C MET A 17 -29.89 26.71 -9.67
N THR A 18 -30.36 25.82 -10.53
CA THR A 18 -30.68 24.42 -10.30
C THR A 18 -29.48 23.70 -9.70
N VAL A 19 -29.63 23.14 -8.50
CA VAL A 19 -28.64 22.24 -7.91
C VAL A 19 -28.66 20.94 -8.70
N ARG A 20 -27.72 20.78 -9.64
CA ARG A 20 -27.41 19.47 -10.23
C ARG A 20 -26.70 18.64 -9.17
N GLY A 21 -27.38 17.59 -8.71
CA GLY A 21 -26.83 16.60 -7.79
C GLY A 21 -25.56 15.96 -8.35
N VAL A 22 -24.55 15.86 -7.49
CA VAL A 22 -23.35 15.07 -7.74
C VAL A 22 -23.76 13.60 -7.71
N ALA A 23 -23.86 12.99 -8.89
CA ALA A 23 -24.07 11.56 -9.02
C ALA A 23 -22.89 10.83 -8.37
N HIS A 24 -23.18 10.12 -7.28
CA HIS A 24 -22.26 9.13 -6.72
C HIS A 24 -22.15 8.00 -7.73
N ALA A 25 -20.93 7.75 -8.21
CA ALA A 25 -20.62 6.61 -9.06
C ALA A 25 -21.05 5.31 -8.34
N GLN A 26 -21.92 4.56 -8.98
CA GLN A 26 -22.47 3.31 -8.46
C GLN A 26 -21.37 2.24 -8.42
N THR A 27 -21.22 1.62 -7.25
CA THR A 27 -20.51 0.35 -7.08
C THR A 27 -21.29 -0.74 -7.80
N THR A 28 -20.82 -1.18 -8.97
CA THR A 28 -21.41 -2.33 -9.66
C THR A 28 -20.84 -3.61 -9.07
N THR A 29 -21.60 -4.24 -8.18
CA THR A 29 -21.38 -5.63 -7.75
C THR A 29 -22.14 -6.53 -8.72
N SER A 30 -21.45 -7.24 -9.60
CA SER A 30 -22.05 -8.29 -10.43
C SER A 30 -21.73 -9.66 -9.84
N GLU A 31 -22.69 -10.23 -9.11
CA GLU A 31 -22.73 -11.67 -8.82
C GLU A 31 -23.33 -12.40 -10.02
N THR A 32 -22.66 -13.44 -10.51
CA THR A 32 -23.34 -14.49 -11.27
C THR A 32 -22.71 -15.83 -10.91
N SER A 33 -23.42 -16.51 -10.02
CA SER A 33 -23.22 -17.93 -9.69
C SER A 33 -23.96 -18.77 -10.73
N THR A 34 -23.32 -19.79 -11.29
CA THR A 34 -24.04 -20.94 -11.83
C THR A 34 -23.21 -22.21 -11.64
N SER A 35 -23.64 -23.02 -10.68
CA SER A 35 -23.24 -24.43 -10.53
C SER A 35 -24.12 -25.31 -11.41
N THR A 36 -23.56 -26.33 -12.07
CA THR A 36 -24.15 -27.69 -12.22
C THR A 36 -23.11 -28.60 -12.89
N GLY A 37 -22.83 -29.78 -12.32
CA GLY A 37 -22.19 -30.88 -13.06
C GLY A 37 -21.34 -31.89 -12.28
N ALA A 38 -22.01 -32.89 -11.70
CA ALA A 38 -21.57 -34.27 -11.41
C ALA A 38 -20.28 -34.56 -10.60
N ILE A 39 -20.49 -35.08 -9.40
CA ILE A 39 -19.54 -35.82 -8.56
C ILE A 39 -19.13 -37.15 -9.21
N ASN A 40 -17.95 -37.20 -9.82
CA ASN A 40 -17.24 -38.46 -10.07
C ASN A 40 -16.19 -38.64 -8.99
N ARG A 41 -16.36 -39.69 -8.18
CA ARG A 41 -15.47 -40.07 -7.07
C ARG A 41 -14.07 -40.36 -7.59
N ALA A 42 -13.09 -39.55 -7.21
CA ALA A 42 -11.68 -39.82 -7.49
C ALA A 42 -11.20 -41.06 -6.69
N PRO A 43 -10.23 -41.84 -7.20
CA PRO A 43 -9.67 -42.99 -6.49
C PRO A 43 -8.92 -42.50 -5.24
N THR A 44 -9.19 -43.11 -4.10
CA THR A 44 -8.41 -42.91 -2.87
C THR A 44 -7.03 -43.54 -3.04
N ASP A 45 -5.98 -42.73 -2.94
CA ASP A 45 -4.63 -43.21 -2.64
C ASP A 45 -4.62 -43.87 -1.24
N ASP A 46 -3.85 -44.95 -1.09
CA ASP A 46 -3.77 -45.87 0.05
C ASP A 46 -3.17 -45.23 1.33
N THR A 47 -2.97 -43.92 1.34
CA THR A 47 -2.41 -43.16 2.48
C THR A 47 -3.47 -42.53 3.37
N GLY A 48 -4.76 -42.53 2.97
CA GLY A 48 -5.86 -41.99 3.79
C GLY A 48 -5.77 -40.49 4.08
N VAL A 49 -4.79 -39.79 3.50
CA VAL A 49 -4.69 -38.33 3.54
C VAL A 49 -5.43 -37.81 2.32
N LEU A 50 -6.59 -37.19 2.53
CA LEU A 50 -7.22 -36.40 1.48
C LEU A 50 -6.18 -35.36 1.01
N PRO A 51 -5.81 -35.30 -0.28
CA PRO A 51 -4.98 -34.21 -0.76
C PRO A 51 -5.69 -32.91 -0.37
N PHE A 52 -4.96 -32.01 0.29
CA PHE A 52 -5.47 -30.69 0.63
C PHE A 52 -5.99 -30.08 -0.68
N ALA A 53 -7.32 -30.04 -0.85
CA ALA A 53 -7.90 -29.41 -2.03
C ALA A 53 -7.37 -27.96 -2.02
N PRO A 54 -6.61 -27.54 -3.04
CA PRO A 54 -6.03 -26.20 -3.01
C PRO A 54 -7.18 -25.21 -2.86
N ALA A 55 -7.04 -24.28 -1.92
CA ALA A 55 -8.00 -23.20 -1.75
C ALA A 55 -8.22 -22.56 -3.13
N LYS A 56 -9.48 -22.31 -3.51
CA LYS A 56 -9.79 -21.70 -4.80
C LYS A 56 -9.11 -20.33 -4.86
N LEU A 57 -8.07 -20.22 -5.70
CA LEU A 57 -7.32 -18.99 -5.91
C LEU A 57 -8.22 -17.92 -6.56
N PHE A 58 -8.03 -16.67 -6.17
CA PHE A 58 -8.74 -15.56 -6.81
C PHE A 58 -8.33 -15.42 -8.27
N SER A 59 -9.30 -15.20 -9.17
CA SER A 59 -9.06 -14.88 -10.57
C SER A 59 -10.26 -14.14 -11.14
N GLN A 60 -10.06 -12.92 -11.61
CA GLN A 60 -11.12 -12.10 -12.20
C GLN A 60 -10.57 -11.18 -13.30
N THR A 61 -11.40 -10.96 -14.32
CA THR A 61 -11.12 -9.99 -15.39
C THR A 61 -12.13 -8.86 -15.32
N PHE A 62 -11.65 -7.64 -15.49
CA PHE A 62 -12.43 -6.42 -15.47
C PHE A 62 -12.26 -5.69 -16.81
N GLU A 63 -13.36 -5.14 -17.32
CA GLU A 63 -13.34 -4.29 -18.51
C GLU A 63 -13.51 -2.83 -18.08
N LEU A 64 -12.59 -1.97 -18.50
CA LEU A 64 -12.64 -0.54 -18.29
C LEU A 64 -12.94 0.16 -19.60
N ASN A 65 -14.02 0.93 -19.64
CA ASN A 65 -14.38 1.71 -20.81
C ASN A 65 -13.59 3.04 -20.89
N PRO A 66 -13.58 3.72 -22.05
CA PRO A 66 -12.84 4.97 -22.23
C PRO A 66 -13.23 6.08 -21.24
N ASP A 67 -14.50 6.17 -20.82
CA ASP A 67 -14.97 7.21 -19.89
C ASP A 67 -14.41 6.99 -18.48
N GLN A 68 -14.35 5.73 -18.03
CA GLN A 68 -13.70 5.35 -16.77
C GLN A 68 -12.20 5.64 -16.82
N LEU A 69 -11.55 5.32 -17.94
CA LEU A 69 -10.11 5.56 -18.11
C LEU A 69 -9.76 7.04 -18.15
N ALA A 70 -10.61 7.89 -18.74
CA ALA A 70 -10.41 9.33 -18.79
C ALA A 70 -10.39 9.99 -17.39
N LEU A 71 -11.06 9.40 -16.41
CA LEU A 71 -11.07 9.85 -15.02
C LEU A 71 -10.02 9.14 -14.14
N GLY A 72 -9.39 8.08 -14.66
CA GLY A 72 -8.65 7.11 -13.87
C GLY A 72 -9.58 6.09 -13.23
N ALA A 73 -9.07 4.88 -13.02
CA ALA A 73 -9.85 3.76 -12.52
C ALA A 73 -9.11 3.06 -11.40
N LYS A 74 -9.83 2.68 -10.33
CA LYS A 74 -9.30 1.85 -9.25
C LYS A 74 -10.15 0.60 -9.09
N ILE A 75 -9.55 -0.55 -9.39
CA ILE A 75 -10.18 -1.86 -9.21
C ILE A 75 -9.70 -2.41 -7.88
N THR A 76 -10.62 -2.76 -7.00
CA THR A 76 -10.32 -3.37 -5.70
C THR A 76 -10.96 -4.74 -5.63
N THR A 77 -10.16 -5.76 -5.28
CA THR A 77 -10.64 -7.13 -5.08
C THR A 77 -11.11 -7.31 -3.63
N THR A 78 -11.73 -8.46 -3.34
CA THR A 78 -12.20 -8.81 -1.99
C THR A 78 -11.09 -8.85 -0.93
N ALA A 79 -9.83 -8.99 -1.33
CA ALA A 79 -8.66 -9.08 -0.44
C ALA A 79 -7.96 -7.74 -0.16
N THR A 80 -8.59 -6.58 -0.43
CA THR A 80 -8.00 -5.22 -0.39
C THR A 80 -6.85 -4.97 -1.38
N THR A 81 -6.50 -5.97 -2.18
CA THR A 81 -5.63 -5.80 -3.34
C THR A 81 -6.31 -4.87 -4.34
N SER A 82 -5.58 -3.87 -4.83
CA SER A 82 -6.11 -2.97 -5.85
C SER A 82 -5.09 -2.60 -6.91
N VAL A 83 -5.61 -2.35 -8.10
CA VAL A 83 -4.87 -1.82 -9.25
C VAL A 83 -5.49 -0.49 -9.60
N GLU A 84 -4.69 0.56 -9.58
CA GLU A 84 -5.08 1.90 -9.96
C GLU A 84 -4.42 2.26 -11.29
N ILE A 85 -5.28 2.52 -12.27
CA ILE A 85 -4.94 3.03 -13.58
C ILE A 85 -5.09 4.56 -13.52
N PRO A 86 -4.03 5.32 -13.81
CA PRO A 86 -4.14 6.77 -13.83
C PRO A 86 -5.05 7.23 -14.97
N PRO A 87 -5.51 8.50 -14.95
CA PRO A 87 -6.27 9.08 -16.05
C PRO A 87 -5.50 8.94 -17.37
N VAL A 88 -6.11 8.25 -18.34
CA VAL A 88 -5.55 8.02 -19.67
C VAL A 88 -6.65 8.11 -20.71
N THR A 89 -6.31 8.69 -21.87
CA THR A 89 -7.14 8.59 -23.06
C THR A 89 -6.71 7.34 -23.82
N SER A 90 -7.50 6.28 -23.71
CA SER A 90 -7.23 4.99 -24.36
C SER A 90 -8.54 4.40 -24.88
N THR A 91 -8.41 3.39 -25.75
CA THR A 91 -9.48 2.41 -25.96
C THR A 91 -9.79 1.68 -24.66
N ALA A 92 -10.85 0.85 -24.67
CA ALA A 92 -11.16 0.01 -23.53
C ALA A 92 -9.94 -0.84 -23.12
N LEU A 93 -9.78 -1.09 -21.82
CA LEU A 93 -8.71 -1.93 -21.26
C LEU A 93 -9.32 -3.11 -20.52
N MET A 94 -8.73 -4.29 -20.71
CA MET A 94 -9.04 -5.51 -19.98
C MET A 94 -7.98 -5.73 -18.91
N ILE A 95 -8.39 -5.88 -17.66
CA ILE A 95 -7.50 -6.07 -16.51
C ILE A 95 -7.78 -7.42 -15.90
N GLU A 96 -6.83 -8.34 -16.04
CA GLU A 96 -6.84 -9.63 -15.38
C GLU A 96 -6.06 -9.53 -14.07
N ILE A 97 -6.69 -9.94 -12.97
CA ILE A 97 -6.07 -10.04 -11.64
C ILE A 97 -6.27 -11.46 -11.16
N LYS A 98 -5.17 -12.17 -10.87
CA LYS A 98 -5.23 -13.53 -10.33
C LYS A 98 -4.17 -13.79 -9.27
N GLU A 99 -4.51 -14.66 -8.33
CA GLU A 99 -3.57 -15.27 -7.41
C GLU A 99 -2.95 -16.48 -8.09
N LEU A 100 -1.63 -16.62 -7.98
CA LEU A 100 -0.91 -17.81 -8.45
C LEU A 100 -0.44 -18.63 -7.25
N PRO A 101 -0.43 -19.97 -7.36
CA PRO A 101 0.12 -20.82 -6.33
C PRO A 101 1.64 -20.56 -6.24
N PRO A 102 2.25 -20.66 -5.05
CA PRO A 102 3.69 -20.40 -4.89
C PRO A 102 4.57 -21.41 -5.63
N GLU A 103 4.03 -22.58 -6.01
CA GLU A 103 4.70 -23.62 -6.80
C GLU A 103 4.93 -23.22 -8.27
N GLU A 104 4.17 -22.25 -8.79
CA GLU A 104 4.39 -21.67 -10.12
C GLU A 104 5.53 -20.63 -10.14
N LEU A 105 6.22 -20.46 -9.00
CA LEU A 105 7.38 -19.59 -8.90
C LEU A 105 8.67 -20.37 -9.16
N PRO A 106 9.63 -19.79 -9.88
CA PRO A 106 10.99 -20.32 -9.93
C PRO A 106 11.60 -20.34 -8.52
N ASP A 107 12.44 -21.35 -8.26
CA ASP A 107 13.05 -21.62 -6.94
C ASP A 107 13.63 -20.34 -6.33
N ILE A 108 12.97 -19.84 -5.29
CA ILE A 108 13.39 -18.64 -4.58
C ILE A 108 14.38 -19.08 -3.52
N ALA A 109 15.69 -18.98 -3.80
CA ALA A 109 16.76 -19.42 -2.90
C ALA A 109 16.75 -18.76 -1.50
N TRP A 110 15.98 -17.68 -1.30
CA TRP A 110 15.84 -16.96 -0.03
C TRP A 110 14.45 -17.12 0.62
N ALA A 111 13.55 -17.93 0.05
CA ALA A 111 12.21 -18.12 0.59
C ALA A 111 12.23 -19.05 1.82
N SER A 112 12.21 -18.45 3.01
CA SER A 112 11.66 -19.15 4.17
C SER A 112 10.18 -19.47 3.91
N THR A 113 9.75 -20.65 4.32
CA THR A 113 8.50 -21.40 4.04
C THR A 113 7.15 -20.68 4.27
N THR A 114 7.12 -19.36 4.47
CA THR A 114 5.89 -18.57 4.52
C THR A 114 5.57 -18.09 3.09
N MET A 115 4.87 -18.96 2.37
CA MET A 115 4.31 -18.75 1.04
C MET A 115 3.49 -17.44 0.98
N SER A 116 4.06 -16.35 0.47
CA SER A 116 3.24 -15.18 0.15
C SER A 116 2.44 -15.49 -1.10
N THR A 117 1.14 -15.19 -1.09
CA THR A 117 0.32 -15.16 -2.29
C THR A 117 0.99 -14.32 -3.37
N VAL A 118 1.09 -14.90 -4.57
CA VAL A 118 1.64 -14.20 -5.74
C VAL A 118 0.47 -13.59 -6.48
N TRP A 119 0.57 -12.31 -6.79
CA TRP A 119 -0.43 -11.62 -7.57
C TRP A 119 0.07 -11.43 -8.99
N HIS A 120 -0.68 -11.95 -9.96
CA HIS A 120 -0.48 -11.65 -11.37
C HIS A 120 -1.51 -10.61 -11.80
N ILE A 121 -1.02 -9.53 -12.38
CA ILE A 121 -1.82 -8.46 -12.94
C ILE A 121 -1.41 -8.30 -14.40
N ASP A 122 -2.39 -8.22 -15.28
CA ASP A 122 -2.17 -8.08 -16.72
C ASP A 122 -3.22 -7.14 -17.31
N VAL A 123 -2.77 -6.04 -17.91
CA VAL A 123 -3.59 -5.00 -18.53
C VAL A 123 -3.42 -5.07 -20.04
N LYS A 124 -4.49 -5.38 -20.76
CA LYS A 124 -4.49 -5.61 -22.21
C LYS A 124 -5.43 -4.65 -22.90
N ASN A 125 -5.06 -4.23 -24.10
CA ASN A 125 -6.07 -3.76 -25.03
C ASN A 125 -6.84 -4.97 -25.60
N PRO A 126 -8.17 -4.87 -25.78
CA PRO A 126 -8.97 -5.90 -26.45
C PRO A 126 -8.48 -6.24 -27.86
N ASP A 127 -7.84 -5.29 -28.54
CA ASP A 127 -7.29 -5.46 -29.89
C ASP A 127 -5.91 -6.13 -29.93
N GLY A 128 -5.33 -6.44 -28.75
CA GLY A 128 -4.02 -7.07 -28.62
C GLY A 128 -2.82 -6.10 -28.70
N ALA A 129 -3.04 -4.80 -28.90
CA ALA A 129 -1.95 -3.83 -28.86
C ALA A 129 -1.38 -3.72 -27.44
N ILE A 130 -0.06 -3.54 -27.32
CA ILE A 130 0.58 -3.32 -26.03
C ILE A 130 0.26 -1.91 -25.54
N TRP A 131 -0.44 -1.82 -24.41
CA TRP A 131 -0.64 -0.57 -23.69
C TRP A 131 0.55 -0.31 -22.75
N LEU A 132 1.14 0.88 -22.78
CA LEU A 132 2.22 1.25 -21.86
C LEU A 132 1.75 2.40 -20.95
N PRO A 133 1.66 2.19 -19.62
CA PRO A 133 1.11 3.19 -18.72
C PRO A 133 2.01 4.42 -18.64
N LYS A 134 1.44 5.59 -18.96
CA LYS A 134 2.05 6.91 -18.75
C LYS A 134 0.98 7.87 -18.21
N PRO A 135 0.94 8.17 -16.90
CA PRO A 135 1.89 7.75 -15.87
C PRO A 135 1.75 6.25 -15.49
N PHE A 136 2.63 5.78 -14.61
CA PHE A 136 2.68 4.38 -14.14
C PHE A 136 1.40 3.97 -13.41
N ILE A 137 1.06 2.69 -13.46
CA ILE A 137 -0.02 2.12 -12.63
C ILE A 137 0.43 2.07 -11.16
N THR A 138 -0.53 2.05 -10.25
CA THR A 138 -0.26 1.78 -8.83
C THR A 138 -0.85 0.44 -8.44
N VAL A 139 -0.02 -0.44 -7.89
CA VAL A 139 -0.45 -1.72 -7.31
C VAL A 139 -0.46 -1.58 -5.79
N THR A 140 -1.51 -2.06 -5.16
CA THR A 140 -1.69 -2.02 -3.70
C THR A 140 -2.05 -3.41 -3.22
N PHE A 141 -1.41 -3.86 -2.14
CA PHE A 141 -1.62 -5.17 -1.57
C PHE A 141 -1.90 -5.08 -0.07
N PRO A 142 -2.64 -6.04 0.51
CA PRO A 142 -2.73 -6.17 1.96
C PRO A 142 -1.34 -6.38 2.55
N ALA A 143 -1.10 -5.75 3.70
CA ALA A 143 0.09 -5.98 4.49
C ALA A 143 -0.32 -6.62 5.83
N GLU A 144 -0.22 -7.94 5.93
CA GLU A 144 -0.46 -8.66 7.19
C GLU A 144 0.75 -8.56 8.13
N GLY A 145 0.49 -8.36 9.42
CA GLY A 145 1.51 -8.26 10.46
C GLY A 145 1.48 -6.90 11.20
N PRO A 146 1.75 -6.88 12.52
CA PRO A 146 1.42 -5.77 13.44
C PRO A 146 2.41 -4.60 13.38
N PHE A 147 2.98 -4.30 12.21
CA PHE A 147 4.01 -3.28 11.98
C PHE A 147 5.42 -3.68 12.44
N TYR A 148 6.35 -2.81 12.08
CA TYR A 148 7.78 -2.82 12.31
C TYR A 148 8.61 -3.20 11.08
N TYR A 149 8.76 -4.43 10.59
CA TYR A 149 9.55 -4.60 9.35
C TYR A 149 8.90 -3.92 8.14
N LYS A 150 9.69 -3.15 7.40
CA LYS A 150 9.21 -2.46 6.21
C LYS A 150 8.73 -3.49 5.18
N LYS A 151 7.48 -3.39 4.75
CA LYS A 151 6.95 -4.20 3.65
C LYS A 151 7.37 -3.58 2.32
N ILE A 152 7.84 -4.42 1.42
CA ILE A 152 8.26 -4.05 0.08
C ILE A 152 7.51 -4.91 -0.92
N VAL A 153 6.95 -4.26 -1.92
CA VAL A 153 6.42 -4.90 -3.12
C VAL A 153 7.60 -5.25 -4.01
N TYR A 154 7.72 -6.53 -4.36
CA TYR A 154 8.66 -7.01 -5.36
C TYR A 154 7.91 -7.36 -6.63
N PHE A 155 8.54 -7.15 -7.79
CA PHE A 155 8.07 -7.65 -9.07
C PHE A 155 9.04 -8.69 -9.63
N TRP A 156 8.53 -9.64 -10.41
CA TRP A 156 9.37 -10.61 -11.10
C TRP A 156 10.00 -9.98 -12.35
N ASP A 157 11.33 -9.93 -12.41
CA ASP A 157 12.10 -9.50 -13.59
C ASP A 157 12.53 -10.74 -14.38
N GLY A 158 11.72 -11.13 -15.37
CA GLY A 158 11.96 -12.33 -16.18
C GLY A 158 13.26 -12.31 -16.99
N ASN A 159 13.86 -11.14 -17.23
CA ASN A 159 15.15 -11.06 -17.92
C ASN A 159 16.33 -11.43 -17.01
N LYS A 160 16.16 -11.25 -15.69
CA LYS A 160 17.18 -11.52 -14.67
C LYS A 160 16.88 -12.77 -13.86
N GLU A 161 15.70 -13.35 -14.08
CA GLU A 161 15.17 -14.44 -13.29
C GLU A 161 15.22 -14.14 -11.78
N ASP A 162 14.85 -12.91 -11.41
CA ASP A 162 14.95 -12.45 -10.02
C ASP A 162 13.80 -11.52 -9.61
N TRP A 163 13.48 -11.55 -8.32
CA TRP A 163 12.53 -10.65 -7.68
C TRP A 163 13.18 -9.32 -7.36
N ARG A 164 12.66 -8.25 -7.95
CA ARG A 164 13.21 -6.90 -7.78
C ARG A 164 12.31 -6.02 -6.93
N PRO A 165 12.86 -5.29 -5.95
CA PRO A 165 12.06 -4.42 -5.10
C PRO A 165 11.58 -3.20 -5.88
N LEU A 166 10.34 -2.80 -5.63
CA LEU A 166 9.81 -1.50 -6.02
C LEU A 166 9.94 -0.50 -4.88
N PRO A 167 10.05 0.81 -5.17
CA PRO A 167 9.82 1.85 -4.17
C PRO A 167 8.40 1.71 -3.62
N SER A 168 8.29 1.20 -2.39
CA SER A 168 7.02 0.94 -1.73
C SER A 168 6.73 1.94 -0.62
N GLU A 169 5.46 2.31 -0.53
CA GLU A 169 4.87 3.17 0.48
C GLU A 169 3.89 2.35 1.33
N THR A 170 3.95 2.52 2.65
CA THR A 170 3.07 1.82 3.58
C THR A 170 1.99 2.79 4.06
N ASP A 171 0.72 2.37 3.91
CA ASP A 171 -0.41 3.03 4.55
C ASP A 171 -0.73 2.28 5.85
N PHE A 172 -0.27 2.83 6.97
CA PHE A 172 -0.49 2.24 8.29
C PHE A 172 -1.97 2.22 8.70
N LYS A 173 -2.77 3.16 8.20
CA LYS A 173 -4.19 3.28 8.56
C LYS A 173 -4.99 2.18 7.88
N ASN A 174 -4.75 2.00 6.59
CA ASN A 174 -5.45 1.00 5.79
C ASN A 174 -4.76 -0.37 5.80
N LYS A 175 -3.58 -0.48 6.43
CA LYS A 175 -2.76 -1.70 6.51
C LYS A 175 -2.41 -2.26 5.13
N THR A 176 -2.03 -1.37 4.22
CA THR A 176 -1.67 -1.72 2.85
C THR A 176 -0.26 -1.26 2.52
N VAL A 177 0.30 -1.86 1.49
CA VAL A 177 1.54 -1.41 0.86
C VAL A 177 1.28 -1.19 -0.63
N SER A 178 1.74 -0.06 -1.15
CA SER A 178 1.57 0.31 -2.55
C SER A 178 2.89 0.60 -3.24
N ALA A 179 2.95 0.36 -4.54
CA ALA A 179 4.08 0.69 -5.39
C ALA A 179 3.63 1.14 -6.77
N ARG A 180 4.37 2.08 -7.37
CA ARG A 180 4.20 2.47 -8.77
C ARG A 180 4.94 1.50 -9.68
N TYR A 181 4.32 1.10 -10.77
CA TYR A 181 4.85 0.10 -11.68
C TYR A 181 4.67 0.51 -13.16
N PRO A 182 5.75 0.45 -13.98
CA PRO A 182 5.75 1.05 -15.32
C PRO A 182 5.25 0.14 -16.44
N LEU A 183 5.00 -1.14 -16.16
CA LEU A 183 4.57 -2.10 -17.18
C LEU A 183 3.09 -2.45 -16.99
N PRO A 184 2.39 -2.82 -18.08
CA PRO A 184 0.98 -3.20 -18.01
C PRO A 184 0.76 -4.60 -17.45
N TYR A 185 1.82 -5.40 -17.29
CA TYR A 185 1.75 -6.75 -16.75
C TYR A 185 2.86 -6.98 -15.73
N GLY A 186 2.59 -7.78 -14.71
CA GLY A 186 3.59 -8.13 -13.72
C GLY A 186 3.12 -9.22 -12.77
N ARG A 187 4.09 -9.92 -12.17
CA ARG A 187 3.87 -10.76 -10.99
C ARG A 187 4.44 -10.04 -9.78
N PHE A 188 3.71 -10.04 -8.68
CA PHE A 188 4.04 -9.29 -7.49
C PHE A 188 3.97 -10.16 -6.24
N ILE A 189 4.86 -9.88 -5.31
CA ILE A 189 4.83 -10.41 -3.95
C ILE A 189 5.11 -9.29 -2.96
N VAL A 190 4.60 -9.43 -1.74
CA VAL A 190 4.92 -8.52 -0.63
C VAL A 190 5.83 -9.26 0.34
N ARG A 191 6.95 -8.63 0.70
CA ARG A 191 7.93 -9.19 1.65
C ARG A 191 8.41 -8.17 2.65
N ASP A 192 8.86 -8.67 3.78
CA ASP A 192 9.51 -7.87 4.80
C ASP A 192 10.96 -7.61 4.42
N ARG A 193 11.40 -6.36 4.55
CA ARG A 193 12.80 -5.97 4.43
C ARG A 193 13.45 -6.04 5.79
N ALA A 194 14.29 -7.04 5.99
CA ALA A 194 15.11 -7.15 7.19
C ALA A 194 15.90 -5.85 7.44
N SER A 195 16.06 -5.47 8.71
CA SER A 195 16.80 -4.29 9.20
C SER A 195 16.25 -2.89 8.85
N VAL A 196 15.11 -2.81 8.16
CA VAL A 196 14.38 -1.54 8.00
C VAL A 196 13.05 -1.68 8.69
N PHE A 197 12.75 -0.74 9.58
CA PHE A 197 11.48 -0.67 10.26
C PHE A 197 10.68 0.57 9.88
N GLU A 198 9.36 0.47 9.81
CA GLU A 198 8.46 1.58 9.54
C GLU A 198 7.26 1.54 10.50
N GLY A 199 6.84 2.70 11.01
CA GLY A 199 5.77 2.79 12.01
C GLY A 199 5.71 4.15 12.69
N ILE A 200 4.94 4.25 13.78
CA ILE A 200 4.71 5.52 14.48
C ILE A 200 5.76 5.75 15.57
N ALA A 201 6.46 6.88 15.53
CA ALA A 201 7.29 7.36 16.63
C ALA A 201 6.47 8.21 17.61
N SER A 202 6.75 8.05 18.91
CA SER A 202 6.35 9.02 19.93
C SER A 202 7.57 9.55 20.67
N TRP A 203 7.38 10.29 21.77
CA TRP A 203 8.49 10.82 22.54
C TRP A 203 8.27 10.76 24.05
N TYR A 204 9.37 10.76 24.79
CA TYR A 204 9.43 10.85 26.25
C TYR A 204 10.48 11.88 26.67
N ARG A 205 10.47 12.29 27.95
CA ARG A 205 11.51 13.19 28.51
C ARG A 205 12.44 12.39 29.39
N TRP A 206 13.72 12.36 29.04
CA TRP A 206 14.76 11.77 29.85
C TRP A 206 15.99 12.68 29.92
N GLU A 207 17.12 12.31 29.32
CA GLU A 207 18.42 12.98 29.49
C GLU A 207 18.71 14.08 28.44
N ASN A 208 17.73 14.50 27.65
CA ASN A 208 17.92 15.49 26.57
C ASN A 208 19.03 15.08 25.57
N GLY A 209 19.09 13.80 25.22
CA GLY A 209 20.11 13.23 24.34
C GLY A 209 19.53 12.55 23.10
N ASN A 210 20.41 12.02 22.26
CA ASN A 210 20.01 11.23 21.09
C ASN A 210 19.77 9.77 21.49
N PHE A 211 18.67 9.54 22.20
CA PHE A 211 18.29 8.25 22.76
C PHE A 211 16.90 7.81 22.31
N ALA A 212 16.64 6.51 22.39
CA ALA A 212 15.34 5.93 22.06
C ALA A 212 15.05 4.62 22.82
N ALA A 213 13.78 4.42 23.15
CA ALA A 213 13.27 3.12 23.53
C ALA A 213 12.87 2.34 22.27
N PHE A 214 13.44 1.13 22.09
CA PHE A 214 13.18 0.29 20.93
C PHE A 214 13.18 -1.20 21.29
N ARG A 215 12.05 -1.88 21.07
CA ARG A 215 11.85 -3.28 21.51
C ARG A 215 12.56 -4.34 20.65
N HIS A 216 12.91 -4.04 19.40
CA HIS A 216 13.38 -5.06 18.44
C HIS A 216 14.89 -5.30 18.47
N LEU A 217 15.64 -4.45 19.17
CA LEU A 217 17.10 -4.55 19.25
C LEU A 217 17.56 -4.30 20.69
N SER A 218 18.74 -4.83 21.00
CA SER A 218 19.34 -4.66 22.30
C SER A 218 19.74 -3.21 22.57
N LYS A 219 19.85 -2.86 23.86
CA LYS A 219 20.43 -1.57 24.26
C LYS A 219 21.83 -1.39 23.66
N LYS A 220 22.20 -0.14 23.39
CA LYS A 220 23.43 0.32 22.69
C LYS A 220 23.41 0.16 21.17
N SER A 221 22.40 -0.47 20.57
CA SER A 221 22.23 -0.43 19.11
C SER A 221 22.06 1.01 18.61
N LYS A 222 22.58 1.30 17.41
CA LYS A 222 22.45 2.60 16.77
C LYS A 222 21.42 2.54 15.66
N LEU A 223 20.54 3.54 15.63
CA LEU A 223 19.43 3.62 14.68
C LEU A 223 19.47 4.96 13.95
N LYS A 224 19.23 4.94 12.65
CA LYS A 224 18.90 6.14 11.87
C LYS A 224 17.38 6.22 11.78
N VAL A 225 16.80 7.28 12.32
CA VAL A 225 15.36 7.52 12.33
C VAL A 225 15.05 8.66 11.36
N THR A 226 14.19 8.40 10.39
CA THR A 226 13.79 9.33 9.33
C THR A 226 12.31 9.63 9.45
N ASN A 227 11.92 10.90 9.45
CA ASN A 227 10.51 11.30 9.37
C ASN A 227 9.97 11.04 7.95
N ILE A 228 8.82 10.35 7.84
CA ILE A 228 8.17 9.99 6.57
C ILE A 228 6.70 10.48 6.50
N SER A 229 6.40 11.59 7.19
CA SER A 229 5.05 12.11 7.36
C SER A 229 4.49 12.89 6.17
N GLY A 230 5.30 13.25 5.17
CA GLY A 230 4.92 14.19 4.12
C GLY A 230 4.71 15.64 4.61
N SER A 231 5.07 15.95 5.87
CA SER A 231 5.04 17.31 6.40
C SER A 231 6.27 18.13 5.98
N ALA A 232 6.37 19.40 6.40
CA ALA A 232 7.57 20.22 6.19
C ALA A 232 8.85 19.66 6.86
N ARG A 233 8.75 18.56 7.62
CA ARG A 233 9.88 17.85 8.23
C ARG A 233 10.13 16.47 7.62
N ASP A 234 9.40 16.14 6.56
CA ASP A 234 9.61 14.91 5.79
C ASP A 234 11.08 14.78 5.33
N GLY A 235 11.61 13.57 5.39
CA GLY A 235 12.99 13.26 5.05
C GLY A 235 14.04 13.68 6.10
N LYS A 236 13.68 14.41 7.16
CA LYS A 236 14.63 14.75 8.23
C LYS A 236 15.03 13.51 9.03
N THR A 237 16.31 13.44 9.41
CA THR A 237 16.89 12.27 10.07
C THR A 237 17.61 12.60 11.37
N VAL A 238 17.60 11.67 12.33
CA VAL A 238 18.41 11.70 13.54
C VAL A 238 18.98 10.31 13.80
N THR A 239 20.24 10.26 14.25
CA THR A 239 20.85 9.01 14.73
C THR A 239 20.70 8.94 16.24
N VAL A 240 20.15 7.84 16.74
CA VAL A 240 19.90 7.60 18.17
C VAL A 240 20.53 6.30 18.64
N THR A 241 20.81 6.23 19.94
CA THR A 241 21.24 5.02 20.62
C THR A 241 20.06 4.43 21.40
N VAL A 242 19.82 3.13 21.25
CA VAL A 242 18.80 2.43 22.04
C VAL A 242 19.25 2.39 23.49
N ASN A 243 18.52 3.03 24.40
CA ASN A 243 18.80 3.05 25.83
C ASN A 243 17.76 2.26 26.63
N ASP A 244 16.59 2.02 26.04
CA ASP A 244 15.52 1.30 26.70
C ASP A 244 14.73 0.37 25.78
N TYR A 245 13.97 -0.53 26.40
CA TYR A 245 12.99 -1.35 25.70
C TYR A 245 11.62 -0.67 25.72
N GLY A 246 10.78 -1.09 24.79
CA GLY A 246 9.50 -0.47 24.54
C GLY A 246 9.50 0.31 23.22
N PRO A 247 8.45 1.09 22.94
CA PRO A 247 7.14 1.03 23.61
C PRO A 247 6.54 -0.40 23.58
N GLU A 248 5.44 -0.70 24.28
CA GLU A 248 4.85 -2.05 24.21
C GLU A 248 4.11 -2.28 22.88
N GLU A 249 4.01 -3.52 22.40
CA GLU A 249 3.43 -3.82 21.08
C GLU A 249 1.98 -3.33 20.96
N TRP A 250 1.18 -3.54 22.00
CA TRP A 250 -0.24 -3.13 22.07
C TRP A 250 -0.45 -1.61 21.96
N THR A 251 0.60 -0.80 22.09
CA THR A 251 0.52 0.65 21.92
C THR A 251 0.49 1.09 20.44
N GLY A 252 0.82 0.19 19.51
CA GLY A 252 0.92 0.49 18.08
C GLY A 252 2.07 1.45 17.69
N ARG A 253 2.99 1.75 18.61
CA ARG A 253 4.14 2.65 18.37
C ARG A 253 5.40 1.85 18.07
N LEU A 254 6.20 2.29 17.10
CA LEU A 254 7.47 1.64 16.73
C LEU A 254 8.61 1.99 17.68
N ILE A 255 8.72 3.26 18.04
CA ILE A 255 9.89 3.79 18.72
C ILE A 255 9.48 5.00 19.55
N ASP A 256 10.00 5.10 20.76
CA ASP A 256 9.86 6.32 21.57
C ASP A 256 11.20 7.03 21.60
N LEU A 257 11.24 8.24 21.06
CA LEU A 257 12.46 9.05 21.01
C LEU A 257 12.55 9.92 22.26
N ASP A 258 13.76 10.18 22.76
CA ASP A 258 13.93 11.28 23.71
C ASP A 258 13.46 12.59 23.06
N TYR A 259 12.85 13.48 23.83
CA TYR A 259 12.35 14.77 23.39
C TYR A 259 13.37 15.56 22.56
N TYR A 260 14.67 15.49 22.92
CA TYR A 260 15.76 16.13 22.20
C TYR A 260 16.01 15.52 20.82
N ALA A 261 15.92 14.20 20.67
CA ALA A 261 15.99 13.53 19.37
C ALA A 261 14.74 13.83 18.53
N TYR A 262 13.54 13.72 19.13
CA TYR A 262 12.28 13.92 18.44
C TYR A 262 12.17 15.31 17.83
N ARG A 263 12.54 16.38 18.55
CA ARG A 263 12.46 17.77 18.05
C ARG A 263 13.37 18.07 16.86
N GLN A 264 14.41 17.26 16.63
CA GLN A 264 15.30 17.42 15.47
C GLN A 264 14.57 17.04 14.16
N ILE A 265 13.74 16.00 14.21
CA ILE A 265 13.05 15.46 13.02
C ILE A 265 11.54 15.71 13.02
N GLY A 266 10.94 16.10 14.15
CA GLY A 266 9.50 16.23 14.34
C GLY A 266 9.09 17.49 15.10
N LEU A 267 7.78 17.60 15.37
CA LEU A 267 7.19 18.65 16.20
C LEU A 267 6.60 18.02 17.46
N PRO A 268 7.18 18.23 18.66
CA PRO A 268 6.72 17.55 19.87
C PRO A 268 5.24 17.79 20.22
N ARG A 269 4.69 18.96 19.86
CA ARG A 269 3.26 19.27 20.05
C ARG A 269 2.32 18.33 19.29
N GLY A 270 2.77 17.69 18.21
CA GLY A 270 1.98 16.69 17.48
C GLY A 270 1.91 15.34 18.19
N GLY A 271 2.74 15.10 19.20
CA GLY A 271 2.76 13.87 20.01
C GLY A 271 3.36 12.65 19.30
N VAL A 272 2.97 12.42 18.05
CA VAL A 272 3.36 11.25 17.25
C VAL A 272 3.64 11.61 15.80
N MET A 273 4.47 10.81 15.12
CA MET A 273 4.72 10.95 13.67
C MET A 273 5.13 9.62 13.05
N PRO A 274 4.80 9.35 11.78
CA PRO A 274 5.34 8.18 11.08
C PRO A 274 6.84 8.33 10.80
N VAL A 275 7.59 7.27 11.02
CA VAL A 275 9.04 7.21 10.82
C VAL A 275 9.48 5.93 10.13
N ARG A 276 10.65 6.00 9.50
CA ARG A 276 11.47 4.86 9.10
C ARG A 276 12.68 4.75 10.01
N VAL A 277 12.98 3.57 10.51
CA VAL A 277 14.11 3.25 11.38
C VAL A 277 15.02 2.27 10.66
N GLU A 278 16.25 2.66 10.41
CA GLU A 278 17.28 1.82 9.78
C GLU A 278 18.35 1.48 10.83
N VAL A 279 18.72 0.20 10.91
CA VAL A 279 19.78 -0.27 11.82
C VAL A 279 21.14 0.13 11.25
N ILE A 280 21.94 0.86 12.03
CA ILE A 280 23.31 1.21 11.68
C ILE A 280 24.22 0.14 12.27
N LYS A 281 24.99 -0.53 11.41
CA LYS A 281 26.05 -1.45 11.83
C LYS A 281 27.33 -0.68 12.15
#